data_AF-A0A377CFS2-F1
#
_entry.id   AF-A0A377CFS2-F1
#
_cell.length_a   1.000
_cell.length_b   1.000
_cell.length_c   1.000
_cell.angle_alpha   90.00
_cell.angle_beta   90.00
_cell.angle_gamma   90.00
#
_symmetry.space_group_name_H-M   'P 1'
#
loop_
_entity.id
_entity.type
_entity.pdbx_description
1 polymer ?
#
loop_
_entity_poly.entity_id
_entity_poly.type
_entity_poly.pdbx_seq_one_letter_code
_entity_poly.pdbx_strand_id
1 'polypeptide(L)' 'MFKPLWQHGRAICFADGWFEWKKEGDKKQPYFIYRADGQPVFMAAIGSTPFERGDEAEGFLIVTAAETRVW' A
#
# COMPACT_ATOMS: atom_id res chain seq x y z
N MET A 1 -16.72 7.70 -3.55
CA MET A 1 -16.19 6.35 -3.28
C MET A 1 -15.45 6.30 -1.96
N PHE A 2 -14.27 6.93 -1.80
CA PHE A 2 -13.41 6.68 -0.62
C PHE A 2 -13.68 7.52 0.64
N LYS A 3 -14.50 8.59 0.58
CA LYS A 3 -14.73 9.48 1.74
C LYS A 3 -15.19 8.74 3.02
N PRO A 4 -16.16 7.80 2.99
CA PRO A 4 -16.54 7.06 4.20
C PRO A 4 -15.39 6.19 4.75
N LEU A 5 -14.64 5.51 3.88
CA LEU A 5 -13.50 4.69 4.28
C LEU A 5 -12.39 5.56 4.91
N TRP A 6 -12.16 6.74 4.35
CA TRP A 6 -11.20 7.71 4.89
C TRP A 6 -11.61 8.23 6.28
N GLN A 7 -12.90 8.47 6.49
CA GLN A 7 -13.42 9.03 7.74
C GLN A 7 -13.47 7.98 8.86
N HIS A 8 -13.87 6.75 8.55
CA HIS A 8 -14.24 5.75 9.56
C HIS A 8 -13.48 4.42 9.47
N GLY A 9 -12.78 4.16 8.36
CA GLY A 9 -12.11 2.88 8.08
C GLY A 9 -10.60 3.00 7.89
N ARG A 10 -9.93 3.92 8.59
CA ARG A 10 -8.45 4.02 8.54
C ARG A 10 -7.81 2.84 9.25
N ALA A 11 -6.77 2.30 8.64
CA ALA A 11 -5.99 1.18 9.15
C ALA A 11 -4.50 1.35 8.79
N ILE A 12 -3.68 0.47 9.35
CA ILE A 12 -2.25 0.35 9.02
C ILE A 12 -1.97 -1.07 8.53
N CYS A 13 -1.33 -1.16 7.37
CA CYS A 13 -0.75 -2.40 6.86
C CYS A 13 0.77 -2.33 7.05
N PHE A 14 1.30 -3.11 7.99
CA PHE A 14 2.75 -3.21 8.18
C PHE A 14 3.35 -4.19 7.16
N ALA A 15 4.55 -3.88 6.66
CA ALA A 15 5.30 -4.73 5.75
C ALA A 15 6.81 -4.48 5.90
N ASP A 16 7.63 -5.41 5.43
CA ASP A 16 9.09 -5.22 5.35
C ASP A 16 9.48 -4.25 4.22
N GLY A 17 8.62 -4.12 3.21
CA GLY A 17 8.80 -3.30 2.02
C GLY A 17 7.73 -3.61 0.98
N TRP A 18 7.89 -3.12 -0.24
CA TRP A 18 7.00 -3.41 -1.37
C TRP A 18 7.79 -3.65 -2.65
N PHE A 19 7.09 -4.08 -3.70
CA PHE A 19 7.68 -4.32 -5.01
C PHE A 19 7.16 -3.33 -6.04
N GLU A 20 8.06 -2.82 -6.89
CA GLU A 20 7.72 -2.05 -8.07
C GLU A 20 8.42 -2.63 -9.30
N TRP A 21 7.80 -2.52 -10.47
CA TRP A 21 8.36 -3.01 -11.73
C TRP A 21 8.77 -1.86 -12.62
N LYS A 22 10.08 -1.66 -12.77
CA LYS A 22 10.63 -0.70 -13.73
C LYS A 22 10.55 -1.28 -15.13
N LYS A 23 9.97 -0.53 -16.07
CA LYS A 23 9.99 -0.91 -17.49
C LYS A 23 11.36 -0.61 -18.08
N GLU A 24 11.99 -1.62 -18.69
CA GLU A 24 13.29 -1.54 -19.36
C GLU A 24 13.15 -2.11 -20.77
N GLY A 25 12.87 -1.24 -21.74
CA GLY A 25 12.45 -1.66 -23.08
C GLY A 25 11.15 -2.47 -23.01
N ASP A 26 11.20 -3.72 -23.49
CA ASP A 26 10.07 -4.66 -23.47
C ASP A 26 10.04 -5.54 -22.21
N LYS A 27 10.99 -5.37 -21.28
CA LYS A 27 11.08 -6.13 -20.04
C LYS A 27 10.57 -5.30 -18.85
N LYS A 28 10.20 -6.01 -17.77
CA LYS A 28 9.84 -5.44 -16.48
C LYS A 28 10.78 -5.99 -15.41
N GLN A 29 11.64 -5.14 -14.85
CA GLN A 29 12.54 -5.51 -13.76
C GLN A 29 11.87 -5.23 -12.40
N PRO A 30 11.62 -6.26 -11.57
CA PRO A 30 11.14 -6.05 -10.21
C PRO A 30 12.25 -5.47 -9.31
N TYR A 31 11.87 -4.54 -8.44
CA TYR A 31 12.70 -4.00 -7.37
C TYR A 31 11.97 -4.15 -6.03
N PHE A 32 12.69 -4.60 -5.00
CA PHE A 32 12.20 -4.56 -3.63
C PHE A 32 12.62 -3.24 -2.99
N ILE A 33 11.64 -2.47 -2.52
CA ILE A 33 11.84 -1.16 -1.90
C ILE A 33 11.53 -1.29 -0.41
N TYR A 34 12.47 -0.86 0.42
CA TYR A 34 12.43 -1.00 1.87
C TYR A 34 13.09 0.21 2.53
N ARG A 35 12.90 0.37 3.85
CA ARG A 35 13.55 1.45 4.59
C ARG A 35 15.04 1.17 4.73
N ALA A 36 15.86 2.19 4.47
CA ALA A 36 17.32 2.07 4.56
C ALA A 36 17.84 1.72 5.96
N ASP A 37 17.05 1.99 7.02
CA ASP A 37 17.38 1.64 8.41
C ASP A 37 16.98 0.20 8.79
N GLY A 38 16.44 -0.59 7.86
CA GLY A 38 16.03 -1.98 8.07
C GLY A 38 14.77 -2.16 8.92
N GLN A 39 14.10 -1.08 9.32
CA GLN A 39 12.82 -1.17 10.02
C GLN A 39 11.65 -1.43 9.05
N PRO A 40 10.53 -1.99 9.52
CA PRO A 40 9.34 -2.15 8.70
C PRO A 40 8.71 -0.81 8.29
N VAL A 41 7.96 -0.84 7.19
CA VAL A 41 7.07 0.25 6.76
C VAL A 41 5.67 0.07 7.34
N PHE A 42 5.03 1.20 7.65
CA PHE A 42 3.64 1.26 8.05
C PHE A 42 2.84 2.00 6.99
N MET A 43 2.19 1.25 6.11
CA MET A 43 1.43 1.83 4.99
C MET A 43 0.05 2.25 5.47
N ALA A 44 -0.35 3.47 5.10
CA ALA A 44 -1.70 3.96 5.34
C ALA A 44 -2.69 3.15 4.49
N ALA A 45 -3.73 2.63 5.13
CA ALA A 45 -4.81 1.89 4.48
C ALA A 45 -6.17 2.49 4.83
N ILE A 46 -7.13 2.32 3.92
CA ILE A 46 -8.55 2.61 4.16
C ILE A 46 -9.38 1.39 3.73
N GLY A 47 -10.44 1.05 4.45
CA GLY A 47 -11.26 -0.11 4.11
C GLY A 47 -12.64 -0.12 4.75
N SER A 48 -13.43 -1.14 4.41
CA SER A 48 -14.83 -1.25 4.83
C SER A 48 -14.92 -1.88 6.23
N THR A 49 -15.33 -1.11 7.24
CA THR A 49 -15.55 -1.59 8.62
C THR A 49 -16.95 -2.18 8.80
N PRO A 50 -17.16 -3.15 9.72
CA PRO A 50 -16.18 -3.76 10.62
C PRO A 50 -15.24 -4.74 9.91
N PHE A 51 -13.94 -4.69 10.19
CA PHE A 51 -12.93 -5.52 9.50
C PHE A 51 -12.99 -6.99 9.89
N GLU A 52 -13.42 -7.28 11.11
CA GLU A 52 -13.56 -8.62 11.68
C GLU A 52 -14.63 -9.47 10.99
N ARG A 53 -15.50 -8.87 10.15
CA ARG A 53 -16.53 -9.62 9.42
C ARG A 53 -15.97 -10.50 8.30
N GLY A 54 -14.71 -10.28 7.89
CA GLY A 54 -14.05 -11.10 6.87
C GLY A 54 -14.71 -11.04 5.50
N ASP A 55 -15.12 -9.85 5.06
CA ASP A 55 -15.80 -9.65 3.78
C ASP A 55 -14.89 -9.97 2.59
N GLU A 56 -15.36 -10.81 1.66
CA GLU A 56 -14.57 -11.23 0.49
C GLU A 56 -14.57 -10.18 -0.63
N ALA A 57 -15.57 -9.29 -0.67
CA ALA A 57 -15.70 -8.26 -1.70
C ALA A 57 -15.20 -6.90 -1.22
N GLU A 58 -15.42 -6.58 0.06
CA GLU A 58 -15.11 -5.28 0.63
C GLU A 58 -14.00 -5.33 1.70
N GLY A 59 -12.76 -5.37 1.22
CA GLY A 59 -11.57 -5.34 2.09
C GLY A 59 -11.03 -3.93 2.35
N PHE A 60 -9.72 -3.78 2.16
CA PHE A 60 -8.99 -2.51 2.30
C PHE A 60 -8.16 -2.20 1.06
N LEU A 61 -7.76 -0.94 0.95
CA LEU A 61 -6.87 -0.41 -0.08
C LEU A 61 -5.69 0.28 0.59
N ILE A 62 -4.51 0.18 -0.02
CA ILE A 62 -3.33 0.96 0.37
C ILE A 62 -3.43 2.35 -0.28
N VAL A 63 -3.22 3.40 0.51
CA VAL A 63 -3.18 4.79 0.04
C VAL A 63 -1.82 5.04 -0.64
N THR A 64 -1.84 5.51 -1.88
CA THR A 64 -0.62 5.86 -2.63
C THR A 64 -0.36 7.37 -2.61
N ALA A 65 0.91 7.74 -2.77
CA ALA A 65 1.37 9.13 -2.91
C ALA A 65 2.29 9.25 -4.12
N ALA A 66 2.47 10.46 -4.62
CA ALA A 66 3.42 10.71 -5.70
C ALA A 66 4.86 10.43 -5.23
N GLU A 67 5.66 9.85 -6.12
CA GLU A 67 7.09 9.67 -5.92
C GLU A 67 7.78 11.05 -5.85
N THR A 68 8.72 11.21 -4.92
CA THR A 68 9.42 12.48 -4.67
C THR A 68 10.87 12.49 -5.16
N ARG A 69 11.41 11.36 -5.63
CA ARG A 69 12.72 11.27 -6.29
C ARG A 69 12.60 10.43 -7.55
N VAL A 70 13.04 10.98 -8.69
CA VAL A 70 13.23 10.22 -9.92
C VAL A 70 14.55 9.45 -9.79
N TRP A 71 14.57 8.20 -10.24
CA TRP A 71 15.74 7.30 -10.27
C TRP A 71 17.07 7.98 -10.65
#